data_AF-A0A6S8U5Q0-F1
#
_entry.id   AF-A0A6S8U5Q0-F1
#
_cell.length_a   1.000
_cell.length_b   1.000
_cell.length_c   1.000
_cell.angle_alpha   90.00
_cell.angle_beta   90.00
_cell.angle_gamma   90.00
#
_symmetry.space_group_name_H-M   'P 1'
#
loop_
_entity.id
_entity.type
_entity.pdbx_description
1 polymer ?
#
loop_
_entity_poly.entity_id
_entity_poly.type
_entity_poly.pdbx_seq_one_letter_code
_entity_poly.pdbx_strand_id
1 'polypeptide(L)'
;MPQAHREADQTEKAYQKQDAVFLGRKRTLAKKSKKGLRYVRNVGLGFKTPKLALEGSYVDKKCPFTGNVSIRGRILKGMVISTKMTRTVVIRRDYLNWCGKYRTATAS
;
A
#
# COMPACT_ATOMS: atom_id res chain seq x y z
N MET A 1 -13.71 20.63 -8.49
CA MET A 1 -14.91 20.09 -7.80
C MET A 1 -14.48 19.36 -6.54
N PRO A 2 -14.96 19.70 -5.32
CA PRO A 2 -14.60 18.96 -4.12
C PRO A 2 -15.22 17.56 -4.19
N GLN A 3 -14.37 16.53 -4.24
CA GLN A 3 -14.80 15.16 -4.46
C GLN A 3 -15.53 14.65 -3.22
N ALA A 4 -16.77 14.21 -3.42
CA ALA A 4 -17.51 13.41 -2.44
C ALA A 4 -16.70 12.15 -2.11
N HIS A 5 -16.98 11.54 -0.96
CA HIS A 5 -16.47 10.20 -0.66
C HIS A 5 -16.75 9.29 -1.86
N ARG A 6 -15.69 8.74 -2.46
CA ARG A 6 -15.81 7.82 -3.59
C ARG A 6 -15.65 6.43 -3.03
N GLU A 7 -16.72 5.65 -3.12
CA GLU A 7 -16.74 4.28 -2.62
C GLU A 7 -15.76 3.39 -3.39
N ALA A 8 -15.24 2.38 -2.71
CA ALA A 8 -14.43 1.35 -3.34
C ALA A 8 -15.33 0.42 -4.17
N ASP A 9 -14.76 -0.15 -5.22
CA ASP A 9 -15.43 -1.18 -6.02
C ASP A 9 -15.71 -2.41 -5.15
N GLN A 10 -16.98 -2.75 -4.96
CA GLN A 10 -17.43 -3.81 -4.06
C GLN A 10 -17.47 -5.14 -4.81
N THR A 11 -16.33 -5.81 -4.89
CA THR A 11 -16.19 -7.09 -5.60
C THR A 11 -16.40 -8.31 -4.71
N GLU A 12 -16.42 -8.12 -3.38
CA GLU A 12 -16.52 -9.19 -2.40
C GLU A 12 -17.89 -9.19 -1.70
N LYS A 13 -18.27 -10.31 -1.08
CA LYS A 13 -19.53 -10.43 -0.32
C LYS A 13 -19.56 -9.52 0.90
N ALA A 14 -18.41 -9.20 1.47
CA ALA A 14 -18.29 -8.31 2.63
C ALA A 14 -18.08 -6.87 2.18
N TYR A 15 -18.80 -5.93 2.80
CA TYR A 15 -18.65 -4.50 2.51
C TYR A 15 -17.23 -4.01 2.85
N GLN A 16 -16.53 -3.56 1.82
CA GLN A 16 -15.16 -3.07 1.91
C GLN A 16 -15.16 -1.62 2.40
N LYS A 17 -14.67 -1.40 3.62
CA LYS A 17 -14.50 -0.08 4.24
C LYS A 17 -13.15 0.04 4.95
N GLN A 18 -12.71 1.27 5.19
CA GLN A 18 -11.55 1.55 6.04
C GLN A 18 -11.98 1.57 7.51
N ASP A 19 -11.31 0.80 8.36
CA ASP A 19 -11.67 0.70 9.79
C ASP A 19 -11.46 2.03 10.54
N ALA A 20 -10.45 2.81 10.14
CA ALA A 20 -10.15 4.12 10.72
C ALA A 20 -11.11 5.24 10.28
N VAL A 21 -12.06 4.96 9.37
CA VAL A 21 -12.96 5.95 8.80
C VAL A 21 -14.41 5.59 9.09
N PHE A 22 -15.08 6.43 9.87
CA PHE A 22 -16.51 6.27 10.14
C PHE A 22 -17.36 6.97 9.06
N LEU A 23 -18.07 6.17 8.25
CA LEU A 23 -18.93 6.64 7.15
C LEU A 23 -20.27 7.23 7.62
N GLY A 24 -20.79 6.82 8.78
CA GLY A 24 -22.13 7.21 9.27
C GLY A 24 -22.24 8.62 9.86
N ARG A 25 -21.23 9.49 9.71
CA ARG A 25 -21.23 10.83 10.33
C ARG A 25 -22.15 11.77 9.55
N LYS A 26 -23.38 12.01 10.05
CA LYS A 26 -24.36 12.97 9.46
C LYS A 26 -23.75 14.35 9.09
N ARG A 27 -22.76 14.83 9.85
CA ARG A 27 -22.08 16.12 9.61
C ARG A 27 -21.17 16.16 8.38
N THR A 28 -20.61 15.03 7.93
CA THR A 28 -19.71 14.97 6.76
C THR A 28 -20.44 14.73 5.44
N LEU A 29 -21.71 14.31 5.49
CA LEU A 29 -22.60 14.31 4.32
C LEU A 29 -22.99 15.74 3.89
N ALA A 30 -23.10 16.67 4.86
CA ALA A 30 -23.56 18.04 4.63
C ALA A 30 -22.43 19.04 4.28
N LYS A 31 -21.19 18.82 4.73
CA LYS A 31 -20.02 19.65 4.36
C LYS A 31 -19.01 18.83 3.57
N LYS A 32 -18.94 19.06 2.26
CA LYS A 32 -17.86 18.60 1.38
C LYS A 32 -16.54 19.27 1.80
N SER A 33 -15.89 18.73 2.84
CA SER A 33 -14.54 19.11 3.24
C SER A 33 -13.58 18.98 2.05
N LYS A 34 -12.65 19.93 1.90
CA LYS A 34 -11.58 19.88 0.88
C LYS A 34 -10.73 18.61 0.99
N LYS A 35 -10.58 18.06 2.21
CA LYS A 35 -9.99 16.74 2.45
C LYS A 35 -11.09 15.70 2.41
N GLY A 36 -11.02 14.79 1.44
CA GLY A 36 -11.90 13.63 1.34
C GLY A 36 -11.85 12.77 2.60
N LEU A 37 -12.93 12.02 2.84
CA LEU A 37 -13.07 11.12 3.98
C LEU A 37 -12.27 9.83 3.72
N ARG A 38 -10.95 9.91 3.78
CA ARG A 38 -10.02 8.78 3.56
C ARG A 38 -8.89 8.80 4.57
N TYR A 39 -8.60 7.66 5.17
CA TYR A 39 -7.47 7.48 6.05
C TYR A 39 -6.19 7.25 5.23
N VAL A 40 -5.20 8.11 5.49
CA VAL A 40 -3.86 8.01 4.95
C VAL A 40 -2.88 8.33 6.06
N ARG A 41 -1.79 7.57 6.15
CA ARG A 41 -0.69 7.84 7.08
C ARG A 41 0.64 7.93 6.35
N ASN A 42 1.55 8.68 6.97
CA ASN A 42 2.96 8.66 6.61
C ASN A 42 3.63 7.46 7.31
N VAL A 43 4.36 6.65 6.54
CA VAL A 43 5.09 5.48 7.03
C VAL A 43 6.47 5.82 7.60
N GLY A 44 6.98 7.03 7.34
CA GLY A 44 8.34 7.42 7.71
C GLY A 44 9.40 6.84 6.77
N LEU A 45 10.65 6.76 7.26
CA LEU A 45 11.80 6.21 6.53
C LEU A 45 12.13 6.94 5.20
N GLY A 46 11.68 8.20 5.06
CA GLY A 46 11.92 9.02 3.86
C GLY A 46 11.03 8.68 2.66
N PHE A 47 10.06 7.78 2.79
CA PHE A 47 9.15 7.44 1.69
C PHE A 47 8.03 8.47 1.56
N LYS A 48 7.85 8.99 0.34
CA LYS A 48 6.72 9.87 0.01
C LYS A 48 5.43 9.04 -0.10
N THR A 49 4.34 9.55 0.48
CA THR A 49 3.01 8.94 0.32
C THR A 49 2.56 9.05 -1.15
N PRO A 50 2.17 7.94 -1.79
CA PRO A 50 1.80 7.97 -3.20
C PRO A 50 0.49 8.74 -3.42
N LYS A 51 0.37 9.46 -4.54
CA LYS A 51 -0.85 10.21 -4.91
C LYS A 51 -2.09 9.31 -4.94
N LEU A 52 -1.94 8.07 -5.41
CA LEU A 52 -3.00 7.07 -5.43
C LEU A 52 -3.52 6.71 -4.02
N ALA A 53 -2.68 6.76 -2.98
CA ALA A 53 -3.17 6.54 -1.62
C ALA A 53 -3.98 7.73 -1.10
N LEU A 54 -3.68 8.95 -1.56
CA LEU A 54 -4.37 10.19 -1.18
C LEU A 54 -5.73 10.32 -1.88
N GLU A 55 -5.78 10.04 -3.18
CA GLU A 55 -6.94 10.34 -4.03
C GLU A 55 -7.73 9.09 -4.45
N GLY A 56 -7.11 7.89 -4.40
CA GLY A 56 -7.73 6.65 -4.84
C GLY A 56 -8.84 6.17 -3.91
N SER A 57 -9.77 5.36 -4.44
CA SER A 57 -10.91 4.81 -3.70
C SER A 57 -10.74 3.34 -3.28
N TYR A 58 -9.56 2.74 -3.41
CA TYR A 58 -9.36 1.33 -3.03
C TYR A 58 -9.39 1.12 -1.51
N VAL A 59 -9.84 -0.07 -1.09
CA VAL A 59 -9.77 -0.52 0.30
C VAL A 59 -8.82 -1.71 0.38
N ASP A 60 -7.67 -1.50 1.01
CA ASP A 60 -6.71 -2.55 1.31
C ASP A 60 -6.24 -2.41 2.76
N LYS A 61 -6.58 -3.42 3.57
CA LYS A 61 -6.21 -3.50 4.99
C LYS A 61 -4.72 -3.75 5.19
N LYS A 62 -4.05 -4.37 4.20
CA LYS A 62 -2.62 -4.71 4.23
C LYS A 62 -1.74 -3.59 3.68
N CYS A 63 -2.32 -2.54 3.09
CA CYS A 63 -1.57 -1.42 2.56
C CYS A 63 -0.85 -0.65 3.70
N PRO A 64 0.44 -0.31 3.52
CA PRO A 64 1.20 0.42 4.54
C PRO A 64 0.80 1.91 4.62
N PHE A 65 0.07 2.47 3.65
CA PHE A 65 -0.34 3.88 3.66
C PHE A 65 -1.78 4.08 4.13
N THR A 66 -2.68 3.15 3.84
CA THR A 66 -4.12 3.28 4.10
C THR A 66 -4.67 2.23 5.08
N GLY A 67 -3.84 1.29 5.52
CA GLY A 67 -4.15 0.27 6.53
C GLY A 67 -3.28 0.40 7.78
N ASN A 68 -3.35 -0.59 8.68
CA ASN A 68 -2.65 -0.57 9.98
C ASN A 68 -1.24 -1.23 9.96
N VAL A 69 -0.70 -1.57 8.78
CA VAL A 69 0.57 -2.31 8.65
C VAL A 69 1.83 -1.44 8.79
N SER A 70 2.53 -1.48 9.92
CA SER A 70 3.80 -0.76 10.08
C SER A 70 4.96 -1.40 9.31
N ILE A 71 5.75 -0.60 8.59
CA ILE A 71 7.01 -1.05 7.97
C ILE A 71 8.09 -1.12 9.06
N ARG A 72 8.74 -2.27 9.20
CA ARG A 72 9.84 -2.50 10.17
C ARG A 72 10.88 -3.45 9.59
N GLY A 73 12.13 -3.33 10.05
CA GLY A 73 13.22 -4.23 9.66
C GLY A 73 13.96 -3.77 8.40
N ARG A 74 14.26 -4.73 7.50
CA ARG A 74 15.13 -4.51 6.33
C ARG A 74 14.37 -3.92 5.15
N ILE A 75 14.89 -2.86 4.55
CA ILE A 75 14.44 -2.31 3.26
C ILE A 75 15.29 -2.94 2.17
N LEU A 76 14.64 -3.47 1.13
CA LEU A 76 15.32 -4.27 0.14
C LEU A 76 14.87 -3.89 -1.27
N LYS A 77 15.78 -4.00 -2.24
CA LYS A 77 15.52 -3.75 -3.66
C LYS A 77 15.68 -5.06 -4.45
N GLY A 78 14.95 -5.22 -5.54
CA GLY A 78 14.99 -6.42 -6.39
C GLY A 78 14.10 -6.26 -7.62
N MET A 79 14.17 -7.23 -8.53
CA MET A 79 13.39 -7.24 -9.78
C MET A 79 12.09 -8.04 -9.60
N VAL A 80 11.01 -7.55 -10.19
CA VAL A 80 9.71 -8.25 -10.19
C VAL A 80 9.74 -9.36 -11.25
N ILE A 81 9.49 -10.61 -10.84
CA ILE A 81 9.38 -11.75 -11.77
C ILE A 81 7.94 -12.01 -12.18
N SER A 82 7.00 -11.94 -11.23
CA SER A 82 5.63 -12.39 -11.46
C SER A 82 4.63 -11.59 -10.66
N THR A 83 3.50 -11.31 -11.30
CA THR A 83 2.35 -10.56 -10.78
C THR A 83 1.04 -11.37 -10.86
N LYS A 84 1.13 -12.70 -10.96
CA LYS A 84 -0.05 -13.58 -11.15
C LYS A 84 -0.98 -13.63 -9.93
N MET A 85 -0.48 -13.30 -8.75
CA MET A 85 -1.24 -13.33 -7.51
C MET A 85 -2.01 -12.02 -7.27
N THR A 86 -3.13 -12.10 -6.56
CA THR A 86 -3.91 -10.92 -6.18
C THR A 86 -3.19 -10.10 -5.11
N ARG A 87 -3.02 -8.79 -5.36
CA ARG A 87 -2.40 -7.81 -4.44
C ARG A 87 -1.01 -8.21 -3.88
N THR A 88 -0.30 -9.12 -4.56
CA THR A 88 1.00 -9.67 -4.15
C THR A 88 1.91 -9.80 -5.36
N VAL A 89 3.21 -9.58 -5.17
CA VAL A 89 4.22 -9.64 -6.24
C VAL A 89 5.41 -10.47 -5.78
N VAL A 90 5.96 -11.28 -6.69
CA VAL A 90 7.18 -12.08 -6.44
C VAL A 90 8.41 -11.29 -6.90
N ILE A 91 9.37 -11.09 -6.01
CA ILE A 91 10.60 -10.32 -6.25
C ILE A 91 11.81 -11.26 -6.15
N ARG A 92 12.72 -11.18 -7.12
CA ARG A 92 14.05 -11.82 -7.08
C ARG A 92 15.14 -10.80 -6.80
N ARG A 93 16.15 -11.26 -6.06
CA ARG A 93 17.40 -10.53 -5.88
C ARG A 93 18.52 -11.39 -6.38
N ASP A 94 19.18 -10.91 -7.41
CA ASP A 94 20.42 -11.49 -7.85
C ASP A 94 21.53 -10.96 -6.93
N TYR A 95 22.29 -11.87 -6.34
CA TYR A 95 23.43 -11.53 -5.53
C TYR A 95 24.59 -12.44 -5.86
N LEU A 96 25.80 -11.91 -5.66
CA LEU A 96 27.03 -12.65 -5.85
C LEU A 96 27.40 -13.31 -4.52
N ASN A 97 27.48 -14.62 -4.52
CA ASN A 97 28.02 -15.39 -3.40
C ASN A 97 29.52 -15.61 -3.59
N TRP A 98 30.32 -15.29 -2.58
CA TRP A 98 31.77 -15.44 -2.65
C TRP A 98 32.20 -16.84 -2.24
N CYS A 99 32.95 -17.55 -3.10
CA CYS A 99 33.52 -18.85 -2.79
C CYS A 99 35.01 -18.71 -2.41
N GLY A 100 35.32 -18.81 -1.10
CA GLY A 100 36.69 -18.65 -0.60
C GLY A 100 37.69 -19.67 -1.15
N LYS A 101 37.24 -20.90 -1.42
CA LYS A 101 38.10 -21.99 -1.94
C LYS A 101 38.67 -21.69 -3.32
N TYR A 102 37.87 -21.08 -4.19
CA TYR A 102 38.24 -20.82 -5.60
C TYR A 102 38.51 -19.33 -5.88
N ARG A 103 38.36 -18.45 -4.88
CA ARG A 103 38.46 -16.99 -5.03
C ARG A 103 37.63 -16.44 -6.19
N THR A 104 36.44 -17.00 -6.41
CA THR A 104 35.50 -16.58 -7.47
C THR A 104 34.14 -16.23 -6.89
N ALA A 105 33.43 -15.33 -7.59
CA ALA A 105 32.06 -14.95 -7.29
C ALA A 105 31.10 -15.79 -8.15
N THR A 106 30.16 -16.48 -7.51
CA THR A 106 29.09 -17.23 -8.19
C THR A 106 27.80 -16.43 -8.11
N ALA A 107 27.14 -16.18 -9.25
CA ALA A 107 25.84 -15.53 -9.28
C ALA A 107 24.73 -16.52 -8.87
N SER A 108 23.80 -16.07 -8.03
CA SER A 108 22.58 -16.78 -7.61
C SER A 108 21.35 -15.98 -8.02
#